data_AF-X1AV61-F1
#
_entry.id   AF-X1AV61-F1
#
_cell.length_a   1.000
_cell.length_b   1.000
_cell.length_c   1.000
_cell.angle_alpha   90.00
_cell.angle_beta   90.00
_cell.angle_gamma   90.00
#
_symmetry.space_group_name_H-M   'P 1'
#
loop_
_entity.id
_entity.type
_entity.pdbx_description
1 polymer ?
#
loop_
_entity_poly.entity_id
_entity_poly.type
_entity_poly.pdbx_seq_one_letter_code
_entity_poly.pdbx_strand_id
1 'polypeptide(L)'
;IDILKQEFSYVFEKAEKQGLYIIYDDGRGIFDYNFAEDYNHDPGIVSGMFSAITSFIKETTKSQELLKTIDHGDITILIEYGKRIFGALFVKGKQTTEVRSSLKELVHSFEAKYADVLADWSGALIYFKEDNKLVENIFKE
;
A
#
# COMPACT_ATOMS: atom_id res chain seq x y z
N ILE A 1 18.72 -28.55 -29.27
CA ILE A 1 17.28 -28.44 -28.88
C ILE A 1 17.12 -27.99 -27.42
N ASP A 2 18.20 -27.80 -26.64
CA ASP A 2 18.10 -27.32 -25.24
C ASP A 2 18.23 -25.81 -25.03
N ILE A 3 18.71 -25.06 -26.02
CA ILE A 3 19.01 -23.62 -25.85
C ILE A 3 17.71 -22.78 -25.88
N LEU A 4 16.67 -23.25 -26.58
CA LEU A 4 15.39 -22.54 -26.71
C LEU A 4 14.47 -22.70 -25.49
N LYS A 5 14.70 -23.69 -24.61
CA LYS A 5 13.91 -23.84 -23.38
C LYS A 5 14.27 -22.78 -22.32
N GLN A 6 15.49 -22.25 -22.36
CA GLN A 6 15.97 -21.27 -21.39
C GLN A 6 15.49 -19.84 -21.71
N GLU A 7 15.15 -19.53 -22.96
CA GLU A 7 14.62 -18.21 -23.35
C GLU A 7 13.09 -18.05 -23.16
N PHE A 8 12.37 -19.16 -22.95
CA PHE A 8 10.92 -19.15 -22.70
C PHE A 8 10.53 -19.55 -21.28
N SER A 9 11.48 -19.74 -20.37
CA SER A 9 11.17 -19.65 -18.94
C SER A 9 11.06 -18.18 -18.54
N TYR A 10 10.08 -17.47 -19.11
CA TYR A 10 9.47 -16.36 -18.38
C TYR A 10 8.82 -17.00 -17.16
N VAL A 11 9.61 -17.20 -16.11
CA VAL A 11 9.09 -17.30 -14.77
C VAL A 11 8.42 -15.95 -14.58
N PHE A 12 7.11 -15.90 -14.78
CA PHE A 12 6.32 -14.81 -14.24
C PHE A 12 6.62 -14.85 -12.75
N GLU A 13 7.51 -14.00 -12.27
CA GLU A 13 7.57 -13.70 -10.84
C GLU A 13 6.19 -13.17 -10.50
N LYS A 14 5.37 -14.05 -9.93
CA LYS A 14 4.02 -13.72 -9.48
C LYS A 14 4.20 -12.58 -8.48
N ALA A 15 3.46 -11.48 -8.69
CA ALA A 15 3.45 -10.36 -7.76
C ALA A 15 3.13 -10.88 -6.35
N GLU A 16 4.10 -10.76 -5.45
CA GLU A 16 3.96 -11.18 -4.07
C GLU A 16 3.63 -9.97 -3.22
N LYS A 17 2.42 -9.96 -2.64
CA LYS A 17 1.99 -8.90 -1.72
C LYS A 17 2.72 -9.12 -0.41
N GLN A 18 3.35 -8.08 0.13
CA GLN A 18 4.18 -8.19 1.33
C GLN A 18 3.52 -7.54 2.54
N GLY A 19 3.22 -6.25 2.45
CA GLY A 19 2.52 -5.52 3.51
C GLY A 19 1.68 -4.37 2.98
N LEU A 20 0.59 -4.09 3.68
CA LEU A 20 -0.37 -3.04 3.40
C LEU A 20 -0.46 -2.10 4.60
N TYR A 21 -0.47 -0.80 4.32
CA TYR A 21 -0.57 0.24 5.32
C TYR A 21 -1.63 1.25 4.90
N ILE A 22 -2.51 1.61 5.83
CA ILE A 22 -3.45 2.72 5.68
C ILE A 22 -2.94 3.86 6.57
N ILE A 23 -2.75 5.02 5.94
CA ILE A 23 -2.13 6.18 6.57
C ILE A 23 -3.08 7.36 6.39
N TYR A 24 -3.26 8.13 7.46
CA TYR A 24 -4.05 9.35 7.45
C TYR A 24 -3.34 10.45 6.67
N ASP A 25 -4.08 11.43 6.17
CA ASP A 25 -3.54 12.53 5.34
C ASP A 25 -2.44 13.37 6.02
N ASP A 26 -2.38 13.36 7.35
CA ASP A 26 -1.32 13.99 8.16
C ASP A 26 -0.08 13.10 8.40
N GLY A 27 -0.08 11.89 7.84
CA GLY A 27 1.04 10.96 7.87
C GLY A 27 0.96 9.91 8.97
N ARG A 28 0.01 9.96 9.91
CA ARG A 28 -0.14 8.96 10.98
C ARG A 28 -0.68 7.63 10.45
N GLY A 29 -0.04 6.52 10.80
CA GLY A 29 -0.55 5.18 10.51
C GLY A 29 -1.87 4.89 11.23
N ILE A 30 -2.83 4.31 10.51
CA ILE A 30 -4.16 3.96 11.00
C ILE A 30 -4.32 2.45 11.16
N PHE A 31 -3.86 1.70 10.15
CA PHE A 31 -4.04 0.26 10.06
C PHE A 31 -2.91 -0.33 9.23
N ASP A 32 -2.46 -1.53 9.57
CA ASP A 32 -1.49 -2.29 8.83
C ASP A 32 -1.91 -3.76 8.71
N TYR A 33 -1.43 -4.41 7.67
CA TYR A 33 -1.71 -5.81 7.40
C TYR A 33 -0.50 -6.44 6.69
N ASN A 34 0.02 -7.52 7.27
CA ASN A 34 1.12 -8.29 6.68
C ASN A 34 0.55 -9.51 5.94
N PHE A 35 0.88 -9.62 4.65
CA PHE A 35 0.49 -10.77 3.84
C PHE A 35 1.45 -11.96 4.01
N ALA A 36 2.70 -11.69 4.38
CA ALA A 36 3.73 -12.68 4.63
C ALA A 36 4.16 -12.62 6.10
N GLU A 37 4.32 -13.78 6.75
CA GLU A 37 4.64 -13.87 8.18
C GLU A 37 6.03 -13.30 8.52
N ASP A 38 6.97 -13.34 7.57
CA ASP A 38 8.32 -12.79 7.68
C ASP A 38 8.39 -11.30 7.36
N TYR A 39 7.32 -10.72 6.84
CA TYR A 39 7.22 -9.30 6.54
C TYR A 39 6.67 -8.53 7.75
N ASN A 40 7.54 -8.21 8.70
CA ASN A 40 7.17 -7.50 9.92
C ASN A 40 7.95 -6.18 10.04
N HIS A 41 7.47 -5.14 9.34
CA HIS A 41 7.99 -3.78 9.52
C HIS A 41 7.20 -3.05 10.60
N ASP A 42 7.88 -2.23 11.40
CA ASP A 42 7.24 -1.34 12.35
C ASP A 42 6.36 -0.31 11.61
N PRO A 43 5.03 -0.28 11.85
CA PRO A 43 4.12 0.64 11.15
C PRO A 43 4.47 2.12 11.34
N GLY A 44 5.07 2.48 12.49
CA GLY A 44 5.55 3.83 12.78
C GLY A 44 6.74 4.24 11.92
N ILE A 45 7.67 3.32 11.63
CA ILE A 45 8.78 3.56 10.71
C ILE A 45 8.24 3.78 9.29
N VAL A 46 7.30 2.95 8.84
CA VAL A 46 6.70 3.06 7.50
C VAL A 46 5.94 4.38 7.34
N SER A 47 5.13 4.75 8.33
CA SER A 47 4.41 6.03 8.40
C SER A 47 5.37 7.23 8.36
N GLY A 48 6.47 7.19 9.13
CA GLY A 48 7.51 8.21 9.10
C GLY A 48 8.19 8.34 7.73
N MET A 49 8.48 7.21 7.08
CA MET A 49 9.05 7.17 5.72
C MET A 49 8.14 7.87 4.71
N PHE A 50 6.84 7.55 4.67
CA PHE A 50 5.91 8.19 3.74
C PHE A 50 5.79 9.69 4.00
N SER A 51 5.73 10.10 5.26
CA SER A 51 5.69 11.52 5.63
C SER A 51 6.92 12.26 5.11
N ALA A 52 8.12 11.69 5.30
CA ALA A 52 9.37 12.27 4.84
C ALA A 52 9.47 12.34 3.31
N ILE A 53 9.23 11.23 2.61
CA ILE A 53 9.37 11.16 1.14
C ILE A 53 8.33 12.06 0.46
N THR A 54 7.07 12.04 0.90
CA THR A 54 6.03 12.88 0.28
C THR A 54 6.32 14.37 0.47
N SER A 55 6.79 14.79 1.65
CA SER A 55 7.24 16.15 1.89
C SER A 55 8.42 16.53 0.99
N PHE A 56 9.42 15.64 0.89
CA PHE A 56 10.62 15.89 0.11
C PHE A 56 10.32 15.99 -1.40
N ILE A 57 9.49 15.10 -1.93
CA ILE A 57 9.09 15.12 -3.35
C ILE A 57 8.30 16.39 -3.69
N LYS A 58 7.36 16.80 -2.84
CA LYS A 58 6.61 18.06 -3.03
C LYS A 58 7.53 19.27 -3.09
N GLU A 59 8.48 19.37 -2.15
CA GLU A 59 9.43 20.48 -2.07
C GLU A 59 10.39 20.53 -3.27
N THR A 60 10.98 19.38 -3.62
CA THR A 60 12.03 19.32 -4.65
C THR A 60 11.50 19.43 -6.06
N THR A 61 10.34 18.84 -6.35
CA THR A 61 9.75 18.86 -7.70
C THR A 61 8.93 20.12 -7.97
N LYS A 62 8.53 20.85 -6.92
CA LYS A 62 7.52 21.92 -6.97
C LYS A 62 6.20 21.49 -7.65
N SER A 63 5.94 20.19 -7.69
CA SER A 63 4.75 19.61 -8.28
C SER A 63 3.61 19.55 -7.27
N GLN A 64 2.38 19.70 -7.78
CA GLN A 64 1.16 19.44 -7.01
C GLN A 64 0.67 17.99 -7.17
N GLU A 65 1.31 17.20 -8.04
CA GLU A 65 0.99 15.79 -8.21
C GLU A 65 1.41 14.97 -6.99
N LEU A 66 0.59 13.97 -6.66
CA LEU A 66 0.85 13.07 -5.56
C LEU A 66 1.75 11.89 -5.99
N LEU A 67 2.54 11.38 -5.05
CA LEU A 67 3.41 10.22 -5.27
C LEU A 67 2.55 8.95 -5.42
N LYS A 68 2.61 8.30 -6.58
CA LYS A 68 1.75 7.13 -6.90
C LYS A 68 2.45 5.77 -6.82
N THR A 69 3.77 5.77 -6.98
CA THR A 69 4.60 4.56 -7.01
C THR A 69 6.00 4.90 -6.54
N ILE A 70 6.60 4.03 -5.72
CA ILE A 70 8.04 4.01 -5.46
C ILE A 70 8.56 2.67 -5.99
N ASP A 71 9.47 2.73 -6.95
CA ASP A 71 10.09 1.55 -7.57
C ASP A 71 11.50 1.39 -7.00
N HIS A 72 11.73 0.30 -6.27
CA HIS A 72 13.01 -0.11 -5.72
C HIS A 72 13.47 -1.45 -6.33
N GLY A 73 13.35 -1.62 -7.65
CA GLY A 73 13.91 -2.76 -8.38
C GLY A 73 13.19 -4.09 -8.13
N ASP A 74 13.38 -4.68 -6.94
CA ASP A 74 12.71 -5.92 -6.52
C ASP A 74 11.39 -5.66 -5.77
N ILE A 75 11.27 -4.50 -5.11
CA ILE A 75 10.08 -4.06 -4.39
C ILE A 75 9.46 -2.84 -5.07
N THR A 76 8.17 -2.91 -5.36
CA THR A 76 7.33 -1.80 -5.77
C THR A 76 6.36 -1.43 -4.66
N ILE A 77 6.31 -0.17 -4.29
CA ILE A 77 5.32 0.38 -3.36
C ILE A 77 4.26 1.10 -4.18
N LEU A 78 3.03 0.59 -4.16
CA LEU A 78 1.87 1.20 -4.80
C LEU A 78 1.15 2.10 -3.80
N ILE A 79 0.81 3.32 -4.21
CA ILE A 79 0.11 4.30 -3.38
C ILE A 79 -1.21 4.67 -4.06
N GLU A 80 -2.30 4.57 -3.32
CA GLU A 80 -3.64 5.00 -3.75
C GLU A 80 -4.27 5.91 -2.70
N TYR A 81 -4.82 7.03 -3.15
CA TYR A 81 -5.34 8.08 -2.27
C TYR A 81 -6.87 8.03 -2.19
N GLY A 82 -7.39 8.12 -0.97
CA GLY A 82 -8.76 8.51 -0.66
C GLY A 82 -8.86 10.01 -0.38
N LYS A 83 -9.92 10.43 0.30
CA LYS A 83 -10.13 11.83 0.70
C LYS A 83 -9.32 12.24 1.94
N ARG A 84 -9.25 11.36 2.95
CA ARG A 84 -8.60 11.58 4.25
C ARG A 84 -7.51 10.56 4.56
N ILE A 85 -7.40 9.51 3.76
CA ILE A 85 -6.42 8.45 3.92
C ILE A 85 -5.72 8.15 2.59
N PHE A 86 -4.61 7.44 2.65
CA PHE A 86 -4.05 6.73 1.51
C PHE A 86 -3.61 5.34 1.93
N GLY A 87 -3.67 4.41 0.98
CA GLY A 87 -3.17 3.06 1.12
C GLY A 87 -1.82 2.92 0.44
N ALA A 88 -0.90 2.23 1.10
CA ALA A 88 0.39 1.84 0.58
C ALA A 88 0.52 0.32 0.59
N LEU A 89 0.79 -0.28 -0.56
CA LEU A 89 0.97 -1.72 -0.72
C LEU A 89 2.37 -2.02 -1.23
N PHE A 90 3.12 -2.80 -0.47
CA PHE A 90 4.43 -3.31 -0.85
C PHE A 90 4.25 -4.61 -1.63
N VAL A 91 4.83 -4.65 -2.82
CA VAL A 91 4.73 -5.76 -3.76
C VAL A 91 6.13 -6.13 -4.21
N LYS A 92 6.48 -7.40 -4.09
CA LYS A 92 7.72 -7.95 -4.64
C LYS A 92 7.48 -8.56 -6.03
N GLY A 93 8.39 -8.32 -6.95
CA GLY A 93 8.28 -8.77 -8.34
C GLY A 93 7.36 -7.89 -9.22
N LYS A 94 6.94 -8.42 -10.36
CA LYS A 94 6.26 -7.62 -11.39
C LYS A 94 4.80 -7.35 -11.04
N GLN A 95 4.49 -6.10 -10.68
CA GLN A 95 3.11 -5.67 -10.38
C GLN A 95 2.15 -5.90 -11.56
N THR A 96 0.89 -6.20 -11.24
CA THR A 96 -0.18 -6.34 -12.23
C THR A 96 -1.26 -5.26 -11.99
N THR A 97 -2.01 -4.92 -13.04
CA THR A 97 -3.06 -3.89 -12.97
C THR A 97 -4.18 -4.25 -11.97
N GLU A 98 -4.40 -5.55 -11.77
CA GLU A 98 -5.35 -6.09 -10.80
C GLU A 98 -4.97 -5.70 -9.37
N VAL A 99 -3.69 -5.81 -8.99
CA VAL A 99 -3.23 -5.50 -7.63
C VAL A 99 -3.48 -4.03 -7.27
N ARG A 100 -3.22 -3.10 -8.19
CA ARG A 100 -3.53 -1.68 -7.98
C ARG A 100 -5.03 -1.44 -7.87
N SER A 101 -5.84 -2.17 -8.65
CA SER A 101 -7.29 -2.04 -8.62
C SER A 101 -7.86 -2.51 -7.28
N SER A 102 -7.37 -3.64 -6.74
CA SER A 102 -7.70 -4.11 -5.39
C SER A 102 -7.28 -3.12 -4.30
N LEU A 103 -6.09 -2.52 -4.40
CA LEU A 103 -5.66 -1.48 -3.45
C LEU A 103 -6.62 -0.27 -3.47
N LYS A 104 -7.01 0.19 -4.65
CA LYS A 104 -7.96 1.29 -4.79
C LYS A 104 -9.32 0.95 -4.18
N GLU A 105 -9.83 -0.25 -4.43
CA GLU A 105 -11.08 -0.73 -3.84
C GLU A 105 -10.98 -0.79 -2.31
N LEU A 106 -9.86 -1.26 -1.77
CA LEU A 106 -9.63 -1.32 -0.34
C LEU A 106 -9.61 0.08 0.28
N VAL A 107 -8.88 1.04 -0.30
CA VAL A 107 -8.84 2.42 0.21
C VAL A 107 -10.24 3.04 0.24
N HIS A 108 -11.01 2.89 -0.85
CA HIS A 108 -12.38 3.40 -0.90
C HIS A 108 -13.31 2.71 0.10
N SER A 109 -13.21 1.39 0.25
CA SER A 109 -14.07 0.61 1.15
C SER A 109 -13.75 0.89 2.62
N PHE A 110 -12.46 1.03 2.95
CA PHE A 110 -12.01 1.40 4.29
C PHE A 110 -12.47 2.81 4.63
N GLU A 111 -12.27 3.78 3.73
CA GLU A 111 -12.71 5.16 3.94
C GLU A 111 -14.24 5.25 4.10
N ALA A 112 -15.00 4.54 3.27
CA ALA A 112 -16.46 4.51 3.39
C ALA A 112 -16.93 3.89 4.72
N LYS A 113 -16.27 2.82 5.17
CA LYS A 113 -16.60 2.13 6.43
C LYS A 113 -16.33 3.00 7.67
N TYR A 114 -15.25 3.79 7.64
CA TYR A 114 -14.82 4.60 8.77
C TYR A 114 -15.02 6.11 8.56
N ALA A 115 -15.86 6.51 7.60
CA ALA A 115 -16.04 7.91 7.18
C ALA A 115 -16.36 8.86 8.35
N ASP A 116 -17.25 8.44 9.25
CA ASP A 116 -17.67 9.24 10.41
C ASP A 116 -16.51 9.46 11.40
N VAL A 117 -15.65 8.45 11.58
CA VAL A 117 -14.49 8.52 12.46
C VAL A 117 -13.36 9.34 11.82
N LEU A 118 -13.14 9.14 10.52
CA LEU A 118 -12.08 9.80 9.75
C LEU A 118 -12.32 11.30 9.54
N ALA A 119 -13.55 11.78 9.67
CA ALA A 119 -13.87 13.20 9.48
C ALA A 119 -13.18 14.11 10.50
N ASP A 120 -13.07 13.66 11.76
CA ASP A 120 -12.47 14.40 12.88
C ASP A 120 -11.61 13.48 13.75
N TRP A 121 -10.76 12.69 13.10
CA TRP A 121 -10.00 11.66 13.79
C TRP A 121 -8.91 12.26 14.71
N SER A 122 -9.07 12.05 16.01
CA SER A 122 -8.16 12.57 17.04
C SER A 122 -6.80 11.87 17.11
N GLY A 123 -6.62 10.73 16.43
CA GLY A 123 -5.43 9.88 16.55
C GLY A 123 -5.64 8.59 17.35
N ALA A 124 -6.84 8.36 17.90
CA ALA A 124 -7.14 7.14 18.63
C ALA A 124 -7.35 5.96 17.68
N LEU A 125 -6.45 4.97 17.71
CA LEU A 125 -6.51 3.79 16.85
C LEU A 125 -7.63 2.81 17.21
N ILE A 126 -8.21 2.92 18.40
CA ILE A 126 -9.26 2.02 18.92
C ILE A 126 -10.49 1.90 18.01
N TYR A 127 -10.74 2.90 17.16
CA TYR A 127 -11.86 2.91 16.25
C TYR A 127 -11.65 2.04 15.00
N PHE A 128 -10.40 1.84 14.61
CA PHE A 128 -10.03 0.96 13.51
C PHE A 128 -9.77 -0.41 14.12
N LYS A 129 -10.82 -1.22 14.17
CA LYS A 129 -10.67 -2.63 14.51
C LYS A 129 -9.66 -3.25 13.54
N GLU A 130 -8.94 -4.28 13.98
CA GLU A 130 -8.14 -5.15 13.08
C GLU A 130 -9.08 -5.74 12.03
N ASP A 131 -9.29 -5.00 10.94
CA ASP A 131 -10.26 -5.28 9.90
C ASP A 131 -9.63 -6.13 8.81
N ASN A 132 -8.86 -7.13 9.26
CA ASN A 132 -8.15 -8.08 8.43
C ASN A 132 -9.11 -8.74 7.42
N LYS A 133 -10.38 -8.94 7.84
CA LYS A 133 -11.45 -9.45 6.97
C LYS A 133 -11.72 -8.59 5.74
N LEU A 134 -11.60 -7.26 5.83
CA LEU A 134 -11.78 -6.39 4.67
C LEU A 134 -10.65 -6.62 3.65
N VAL A 135 -9.41 -6.68 4.15
CA VAL A 135 -8.23 -6.97 3.32
C VAL A 135 -8.37 -8.35 2.68
N GLU A 136 -8.63 -9.37 3.48
CA GLU A 136 -8.82 -10.75 3.03
C GLU A 136 -9.94 -10.86 1.99
N ASN A 137 -11.02 -10.09 2.11
CA ASN A 137 -12.14 -10.13 1.15
C ASN A 137 -11.80 -9.50 -0.20
N ILE A 138 -11.01 -8.43 -0.22
CA ILE A 138 -10.67 -7.69 -1.44
C ILE A 138 -9.48 -8.33 -2.16
N PHE A 139 -8.52 -8.85 -1.41
CA PHE A 139 -7.32 -9.50 -1.94
C PHE A 139 -7.45 -11.02 -2.04
N LYS A 140 -8.68 -11.56 -2.03
CA LYS A 140 -8.92 -13.01 -2.23
C LYS A 140 -8.20 -13.49 -3.49
N GLU A 141 -7.31 -14.46 -3.31
CA GLU A 141 -6.81 -15.30 -4.41
C GLU A 141 -7.79 -16.43 -4.72
#